data_AF-A0A9D0C156-F1
#
_entry.id   AF-A0A9D0C156-F1
#
_cell.length_a   1.000
_cell.length_b   1.000
_cell.length_c   1.000
_cell.angle_alpha   90.00
_cell.angle_beta   90.00
_cell.angle_gamma   90.00
#
_symmetry.space_group_name_H-M   'P 1'
#
loop_
_entity.id
_entity.type
_entity.pdbx_description
1 polymer ?
#
loop_
_entity_poly.entity_id
_entity_poly.type
_entity_poly.pdbx_seq_one_letter_code
_entity_poly.pdbx_strand_id
1 'polypeptide(L)' 'NQVYIEDRTVDVHIRRLRKALAPFDYDRHVQTVRGSGYRFSKQI' A
#
# COMPACT_ATOMS: atom_id res chain seq x y z
N ASN A 1 -22.65 -4.41 -14.69
CA ASN A 1 -21.80 -4.61 -13.49
C ASN A 1 -21.18 -3.31 -13.05
N GLN A 2 -21.93 -2.52 -12.29
CA GLN A 2 -21.39 -1.33 -11.64
C GLN A 2 -20.71 -1.82 -10.35
N VAL A 3 -19.40 -2.02 -10.41
CA VAL A 3 -18.61 -2.32 -9.22
C VAL A 3 -18.58 -1.02 -8.40
N TYR A 4 -19.45 -0.93 -7.39
CA TYR A 4 -19.40 0.12 -6.39
C TYR A 4 -18.08 -0.05 -5.62
N ILE A 5 -17.10 0.79 -5.92
CA ILE A 5 -15.89 0.90 -5.12
C ILE A 5 -16.21 1.96 -4.06
N GLU A 6 -16.55 1.54 -2.85
CA GLU A 6 -16.55 2.44 -1.67
C GLU A 6 -15.22 3.20 -1.61
N ASP A 7 -15.24 4.41 -1.04
CA ASP A 7 -14.04 5.15 -0.69
C ASP A 7 -13.13 4.30 0.20
N ARG A 8 -12.17 3.63 -0.43
CA ARG A 8 -11.21 2.79 0.28
C ARG A 8 -10.19 3.75 0.86
N THR A 9 -10.15 3.80 2.19
CA THR A 9 -9.17 4.61 2.90
C THR A 9 -7.75 4.27 2.43
N VAL A 10 -6.84 5.23 2.49
CA VAL A 10 -5.45 5.07 2.05
C VAL A 10 -4.83 3.80 2.66
N ASP A 11 -5.10 3.51 3.93
CA ASP A 11 -4.62 2.32 4.64
C ASP A 11 -5.07 1.00 3.99
N VAL A 12 -6.33 0.94 3.51
CA VAL A 12 -6.85 -0.25 2.82
C VAL A 12 -6.09 -0.46 1.51
N HIS A 13 -5.82 0.61 0.77
CA HIS A 13 -5.03 0.52 -0.45
C HIS A 13 -3.59 0.11 -0.18
N ILE A 14 -2.94 0.68 0.83
CA ILE A 14 -1.56 0.34 1.20
C ILE A 14 -1.45 -1.12 1.65
N ARG A 15 -2.42 -1.61 2.43
CA ARG A 15 -2.46 -3.03 2.83
C ARG A 15 -2.57 -3.95 1.61
N ARG A 16 -3.44 -3.62 0.65
CA ARG A 16 -3.62 -4.44 -0.56
C ARG A 16 -2.40 -4.36 -1.48
N LEU A 17 -1.79 -3.18 -1.61
CA LEU A 17 -0.57 -2.98 -2.37
C LEU A 17 0.58 -3.83 -1.80
N ARG A 18 0.83 -3.76 -0.48
CA ARG A 18 1.84 -4.60 0.19
C ARG A 18 1.57 -6.09 -0.05
N LYS A 19 0.33 -6.55 0.08
CA LYS A 19 -0.04 -7.95 -0.22
C LYS A 19 0.24 -8.35 -1.67
N ALA A 20 0.00 -7.46 -2.63
CA ALA A 20 0.26 -7.73 -4.04
C ALA A 20 1.76 -7.76 -4.39
N LEU A 21 2.58 -7.03 -3.63
CA LEU A 21 4.03 -6.96 -3.82
C LEU A 21 4.81 -8.05 -3.08
N ALA A 22 4.24 -8.62 -2.02
CA ALA A 22 4.89 -9.64 -1.19
C ALA A 22 5.41 -10.87 -1.97
N PRO A 23 4.73 -11.42 -2.99
CA PRO A 23 5.26 -12.53 -3.79
C PRO A 23 6.54 -12.21 -4.56
N PHE A 24 6.90 -10.93 -4.66
CA PHE A 24 8.07 -10.43 -5.37
C PHE A 24 9.07 -9.78 -4.40
N ASP A 25 8.89 -9.95 -3.08
CA ASP A 25 9.71 -9.35 -2.02
C ASP A 25 9.78 -7.82 -2.02
N TYR A 26 8.83 -7.16 -2.71
CA TYR A 26 8.82 -5.70 -2.90
C TYR A 26 7.92 -4.93 -1.91
N ASP A 27 7.17 -5.62 -1.06
CA ASP A 27 6.23 -5.00 -0.11
C ASP A 27 6.92 -4.05 0.87
N ARG A 28 8.18 -4.35 1.20
CA ARG A 28 9.06 -3.59 2.10
C ARG A 28 9.40 -2.19 1.58
N HIS A 29 9.32 -1.98 0.27
CA HIS A 29 9.56 -0.67 -0.34
C HIS A 29 8.44 0.34 -0.05
N VAL A 30 7.26 -0.13 0.36
CA VAL A 30 6.16 0.73 0.82
C VAL A 30 6.30 0.92 2.33
N GLN A 31 6.86 2.06 2.73
CA GLN A 31 7.17 2.36 4.13
C GLN A 31 6.12 3.26 4.78
N THR A 32 5.95 3.08 6.09
CA THR A 32 5.13 3.97 6.91
C THR A 32 6.00 5.09 7.47
N VAL A 33 5.63 6.34 7.20
CA VAL A 33 6.27 7.55 7.75
C VAL A 33 5.38 8.09 8.87
N ARG A 34 5.86 7.99 10.12
CA ARG A 34 5.09 8.42 11.29
C ARG A 34 4.70 9.89 11.17
N GLY A 35 3.40 10.17 11.25
CA GLY A 35 2.85 11.53 11.14
C GLY A 35 2.73 12.08 9.71
N SER A 36 3.14 11.33 8.68
CA SER A 36 3.06 11.78 7.28
C SER A 36 2.36 10.80 6.34
N GLY A 37 2.20 9.54 6.74
CA GLY A 37 1.49 8.53 5.94
C GLY A 37 2.43 7.49 5.36
N TYR A 38 2.46 7.35 4.04
CA TYR A 38 3.18 6.28 3.35
C TYR A 38 4.07 6.81 2.23
N ARG A 39 5.20 6.14 1.99
CA ARG A 39 6.11 6.46 0.88
C ARG A 39 6.58 5.20 0.18
N PHE A 40 6.97 5.36 -1.09
CA PHE A 40 7.79 4.37 -1.79
C PHE A 40 9.27 4.74 -1.63
N SER A 41 10.11 3.76 -1.30
CA SER A 41 11.54 3.96 -1.08
C SER A 41 12.35 2.91 -1.85
N LYS A 42 13.45 3.32 -2.49
CA LYS A 42 14.42 2.38 -3.09
C LYS A 42 15.25 1.66 -2.03
N GLN A 43 15.31 2.20 -0.82
CA GLN A 43 15.96 1.62 0.35
C GLN A 43 14.90 0.93 1.21
N ILE A 44 15.15 -0.33 1.59
CA ILE A 44 14.30 -1.09 2.51
C ILE A 44 14.56 -0.65 3.94
#